data_AF-A0A5C4X9Z0-F1
#
_entry.id   AF-A0A5C4X9Z0-F1
#
_cell.length_a   1.000
_cell.length_b   1.000
_cell.length_c   1.000
_cell.angle_alpha   90.00
_cell.angle_beta   90.00
_cell.angle_gamma   90.00
#
_symmetry.space_group_name_H-M   'P 1'
#
loop_
_entity.id
_entity.type
_entity.pdbx_description
1 polymer ?
#
loop_
_entity_poly.entity_id
_entity_poly.type
_entity_poly.pdbx_seq_one_letter_code
_entity_poly.pdbx_strand_id
1 'polypeptide(L)'
;MSMASVAAQADSNVRLTPVEKTRLLLCLVDQLIPGADGWPSASEAGVHGIIALRLFVDGAPGMFEKIAEGLGWPMGGLGSDDPDARIEAVQTFEAADPDLFDKVYAAVVLAYYETPFIVEAIAMTGRPYSIRPHVSGYQMSPFDYTRDTPKHGRGHYLTTEEMRPVDTSGLHLETNKTHRWGVHR
;
A
#
# COMPACT_ATOMS: atom_id res chain seq x y z
N MET A 1 31.73 -35.07 31.99
CA MET A 1 30.91 -34.43 30.95
C MET A 1 31.01 -32.92 31.15
N SER A 2 31.64 -32.24 30.20
CA SER A 2 32.06 -30.83 30.29
C SER A 2 30.86 -29.89 30.18
N MET A 3 30.86 -28.80 30.96
CA MET A 3 29.92 -27.67 30.90
C MET A 3 29.91 -26.91 29.55
N ALA A 4 30.71 -27.34 28.57
CA ALA A 4 30.76 -26.76 27.23
C ALA A 4 29.55 -27.12 26.33
N SER A 5 28.64 -28.00 26.76
CA SER A 5 27.54 -28.49 25.91
C SER A 5 26.23 -27.70 26.02
N VAL A 6 26.17 -26.63 26.82
CA VAL A 6 24.93 -25.84 27.04
C VAL A 6 25.02 -24.43 26.43
N ALA A 7 26.18 -24.03 25.89
CA ALA A 7 26.39 -22.70 25.30
C ALA A 7 26.20 -22.63 23.77
N ALA A 8 25.56 -23.64 23.17
CA ALA A 8 25.37 -23.73 21.71
C ALA A 8 23.88 -23.81 21.32
N GLN A 9 23.01 -23.17 22.09
CA GLN A 9 21.67 -22.81 21.63
C GLN A 9 21.72 -21.33 21.26
N ALA A 10 22.04 -21.09 19.99
CA ALA A 10 22.26 -19.78 19.41
C ALA A 10 21.03 -18.88 19.60
N ASP A 11 21.23 -17.77 20.31
CA ASP A 11 20.43 -16.55 20.16
C ASP A 11 20.46 -16.11 18.70
N SER A 12 19.48 -16.54 17.92
CA SER A 12 19.25 -16.11 16.52
C SER A 12 18.36 -14.87 16.45
N ASN A 13 18.40 -14.00 17.47
CA ASN A 13 17.69 -12.72 17.47
C ASN A 13 18.59 -11.61 16.90
N VAL A 14 18.93 -11.70 15.61
CA VAL A 14 19.60 -10.59 14.93
C VAL A 14 18.56 -9.48 14.69
N ARG A 15 18.47 -8.54 15.63
CA ARG A 15 17.66 -7.33 15.44
C ARG A 15 18.34 -6.41 14.45
N LEU A 16 17.59 -5.94 13.47
CA LEU A 16 18.08 -4.95 12.52
C LEU A 16 18.40 -3.63 13.23
N THR A 17 19.54 -3.02 12.88
CA THR A 17 19.89 -1.66 13.29
C THR A 17 18.98 -0.63 12.61
N PRO A 18 18.88 0.61 13.14
CA PRO A 18 18.09 1.67 12.49
C PRO A 18 18.53 1.97 11.04
N VAL A 19 19.83 1.86 10.76
CA VAL A 19 20.39 2.05 9.41
C VAL A 19 19.92 0.93 8.48
N GLU A 20 19.96 -0.33 8.93
CA GLU A 20 19.48 -1.46 8.14
C GLU A 20 17.97 -1.40 7.91
N LYS A 21 17.18 -0.99 8.91
CA LYS A 21 15.73 -0.77 8.75
C LYS A 21 15.44 0.27 7.69
N THR A 22 16.19 1.36 7.69
CA THR A 22 16.03 2.43 6.69
C THR A 22 16.40 1.93 5.29
N ARG A 23 17.52 1.21 5.15
CA ARG A 23 17.96 0.64 3.86
C ARG A 23 16.98 -0.40 3.32
N LEU A 24 16.49 -1.29 4.19
CA LEU A 24 15.46 -2.27 3.83
C LEU A 24 14.24 -1.57 3.21
N LEU A 25 13.73 -0.52 3.87
CA LEU A 25 12.57 0.21 3.37
C LEU A 25 12.88 0.95 2.08
N LEU A 26 14.05 1.59 1.95
CA LEU A 26 14.47 2.25 0.70
C LEU A 26 14.47 1.26 -0.48
N CYS A 27 15.14 0.12 -0.33
CA CYS A 27 15.20 -0.90 -1.36
C CYS A 27 13.81 -1.45 -1.69
N LEU A 28 12.97 -1.67 -0.68
CA LEU A 28 11.63 -2.21 -0.88
C LEU A 28 10.74 -1.25 -1.66
N VAL A 29 10.69 0.02 -1.27
CA VAL A 29 9.80 0.98 -1.94
C VAL A 29 10.24 1.27 -3.37
N ASP A 30 11.55 1.32 -3.64
CA ASP A 30 12.07 1.50 -4.99
C ASP A 30 11.86 0.26 -5.86
N GLN A 31 11.92 -0.95 -5.27
CA GLN A 31 11.60 -2.17 -6.01
C GLN A 31 10.11 -2.22 -6.40
N LEU A 32 9.22 -1.64 -5.59
CA LEU A 32 7.79 -1.54 -5.90
C LEU A 32 7.48 -0.38 -6.86
N ILE A 33 8.17 0.75 -6.73
CA ILE A 33 7.98 1.95 -7.56
C ILE A 33 9.36 2.57 -7.86
N PRO A 34 10.02 2.11 -8.94
CA PRO A 34 11.40 2.49 -9.27
C PRO A 34 11.55 3.91 -9.84
N GLY A 35 10.43 4.57 -10.19
CA GLY A 35 10.45 5.83 -10.92
C GLY A 35 10.61 5.64 -12.44
N ALA A 36 10.45 6.72 -13.19
CA ALA A 36 10.58 6.78 -14.65
C ALA A 36 10.80 8.24 -15.10
N ASP A 37 10.91 8.48 -16.41
CA ASP A 37 11.10 9.84 -16.94
C ASP A 37 9.99 10.80 -16.48
N GLY A 38 10.37 11.80 -15.67
CA GLY A 38 9.44 12.79 -15.09
C GLY A 38 8.69 12.32 -13.84
N TRP A 39 8.98 11.12 -13.34
CA TRP A 39 8.37 10.52 -12.15
C TRP A 39 9.46 10.06 -11.18
N PRO A 40 9.57 10.67 -9.99
CA PRO A 40 10.59 10.25 -9.02
C PRO A 40 10.31 8.83 -8.53
N SER A 41 11.34 8.10 -8.09
CA SER A 41 11.14 6.83 -7.40
C SER A 41 10.38 7.03 -6.08
N ALA A 42 9.88 5.95 -5.48
CA ALA A 42 9.24 6.07 -4.17
C ALA A 42 10.21 6.53 -3.08
N SER A 43 11.49 6.16 -3.12
CA SER A 43 12.47 6.67 -2.17
C SER A 43 12.75 8.16 -2.37
N GLU A 44 12.88 8.62 -3.62
CA GLU A 44 13.07 10.04 -3.97
C GLU A 44 11.87 10.88 -3.51
N ALA A 45 10.65 10.33 -3.59
CA ALA A 45 9.44 10.97 -3.06
C ALA A 45 9.32 10.93 -1.51
N GLY A 46 10.20 10.21 -0.81
CA GLY A 46 10.21 10.11 0.65
C GLY A 46 9.26 9.07 1.25
N VAL A 47 8.75 8.13 0.44
CA VAL A 47 7.72 7.15 0.84
C VAL A 47 8.16 6.25 2.00
N HIS A 48 9.43 5.84 2.03
CA HIS A 48 10.00 4.97 3.06
C HIS A 48 9.80 5.52 4.48
N GLY A 49 9.88 6.85 4.67
CA GLY A 49 9.62 7.48 5.97
C GLY A 49 8.13 7.47 6.35
N ILE A 50 7.24 7.68 5.37
CA ILE A 50 5.79 7.66 5.58
C ILE A 50 5.31 6.27 5.98
N ILE A 51 5.79 5.22 5.29
CA ILE A 51 5.42 3.85 5.65
C ILE A 51 5.99 3.44 7.01
N ALA A 52 7.20 3.89 7.36
CA ALA A 52 7.79 3.66 8.68
C ALA A 52 6.87 4.21 9.79
N LEU A 53 6.27 5.38 9.57
CA LEU A 53 5.31 5.99 10.50
C LEU A 53 3.95 5.28 10.51
N ARG A 54 3.46 4.79 9.37
CA ARG A 54 2.09 4.23 9.27
C ARG A 54 2.01 2.76 9.65
N LEU A 55 2.82 1.93 9.02
CA LEU A 55 2.72 0.48 9.16
C LEU A 55 3.33 0.00 10.48
N PHE A 56 4.30 0.75 11.02
CA PHE A 56 5.15 0.25 12.10
C PHE A 56 4.98 0.98 13.43
N VAL A 57 4.21 2.07 13.47
CA VAL A 57 3.74 2.66 14.75
C VAL A 57 2.60 1.82 15.33
N ASP A 58 1.68 1.34 14.48
CA ASP A 58 0.56 0.49 14.87
C ASP A 58 0.87 -1.02 14.71
N GLY A 59 2.06 -1.35 14.23
CA GLY A 59 2.50 -2.71 13.94
C GLY A 59 2.85 -3.52 15.18
N ALA A 60 2.70 -4.84 15.08
CA ALA A 60 3.19 -5.75 16.11
C ALA A 60 4.72 -5.61 16.29
N PRO A 61 5.26 -5.76 17.52
CA PRO A 61 6.70 -5.82 17.73
C PRO A 61 7.35 -6.86 16.82
N GLY A 62 8.47 -6.52 16.19
CA GLY A 62 9.19 -7.43 15.29
C GLY A 62 8.79 -7.34 13.81
N MET A 63 7.90 -6.43 13.43
CA MET A 63 7.43 -6.33 12.03
C MET A 63 8.55 -6.04 11.02
N PHE A 64 9.56 -5.24 11.39
CA PHE A 64 10.72 -4.99 10.53
C PHE A 64 11.50 -6.28 10.26
N GLU A 65 11.71 -7.07 11.30
CA GLU A 65 12.43 -8.33 11.24
C GLU A 65 11.63 -9.35 10.40
N LYS A 66 10.31 -9.44 10.58
CA LYS A 66 9.44 -10.30 9.76
C LYS A 66 9.51 -9.95 8.27
N ILE A 67 9.44 -8.66 7.92
CA ILE A 67 9.53 -8.22 6.52
C ILE A 67 10.93 -8.50 5.96
N ALA A 68 11.98 -8.26 6.74
CA ALA A 68 13.35 -8.53 6.34
C ALA A 68 13.59 -10.02 6.05
N GLU A 69 13.07 -10.90 6.91
CA GLU A 69 13.10 -12.34 6.71
C GLU A 69 12.34 -12.75 5.45
N GLY A 70 11.11 -12.24 5.26
CA GLY A 70 10.29 -12.51 4.07
C GLY A 70 10.95 -12.08 2.76
N LEU A 71 11.73 -11.00 2.79
CA LEU A 71 12.47 -10.46 1.64
C LEU A 71 13.88 -11.05 1.49
N GLY A 72 14.23 -12.07 2.28
CA GLY A 72 15.55 -12.69 2.26
C GLY A 72 16.70 -11.73 2.56
N TRP A 73 16.43 -10.63 3.27
CA TRP A 73 17.38 -9.54 3.52
C TRP A 73 18.70 -10.01 4.15
N PRO A 74 18.72 -10.89 5.18
CA PRO A 74 19.98 -11.37 5.75
C PRO A 74 20.84 -12.16 4.77
N MET A 75 20.23 -12.76 3.75
CA MET A 75 20.91 -13.54 2.70
C MET A 75 21.21 -12.71 1.45
N GLY A 76 20.99 -11.40 1.53
CA GLY A 76 21.21 -10.48 0.42
C GLY A 76 20.13 -10.50 -0.66
N GLY A 77 18.92 -11.03 -0.39
CA GLY A 77 17.81 -11.10 -1.37
C GLY A 77 17.43 -9.73 -1.95
N LEU A 78 16.54 -8.99 -1.28
CA LEU A 78 16.20 -7.63 -1.71
C LEU A 78 17.41 -6.67 -1.71
N GLY A 79 18.44 -6.95 -0.91
CA GLY A 79 19.68 -6.18 -0.86
C GLY A 79 20.68 -6.50 -1.98
N SER A 80 20.34 -7.39 -2.92
CA SER A 80 21.24 -7.85 -3.99
C SER A 80 21.51 -6.74 -5.00
N ASP A 81 22.73 -6.72 -5.55
CA ASP A 81 23.05 -5.90 -6.72
C ASP A 81 22.35 -6.41 -7.99
N ASP A 82 21.99 -7.70 -8.03
CA ASP A 82 21.28 -8.33 -9.15
C ASP A 82 19.79 -7.94 -9.16
N PRO A 83 19.28 -7.27 -10.21
CA PRO A 83 17.88 -6.91 -10.34
C PRO A 83 16.92 -8.11 -10.30
N ASP A 84 17.29 -9.24 -10.90
CA ASP A 84 16.40 -10.41 -10.97
C ASP A 84 16.24 -11.03 -9.58
N ALA A 85 17.32 -11.10 -8.80
CA ALA A 85 17.28 -11.56 -7.41
C ALA A 85 16.39 -10.67 -6.52
N ARG A 86 16.37 -9.35 -6.75
CA ARG A 86 15.47 -8.44 -6.00
C ARG A 86 14.01 -8.66 -6.36
N ILE A 87 13.70 -8.90 -7.64
CA ILE A 87 12.35 -9.22 -8.09
C ILE A 87 11.88 -10.54 -7.47
N GLU A 88 12.72 -11.58 -7.52
CA GLU A 88 12.42 -12.89 -6.93
C GLU A 88 12.18 -12.78 -5.42
N ALA A 89 12.97 -11.97 -4.70
CA ALA A 89 12.79 -11.75 -3.27
C ALA A 89 11.41 -11.15 -2.95
N VAL A 90 10.95 -10.17 -3.74
CA VAL A 90 9.61 -9.57 -3.55
C VAL A 90 8.50 -10.55 -3.92
N GLN A 91 8.64 -11.31 -5.01
CA GLN A 91 7.66 -12.34 -5.41
C GLN A 91 7.56 -13.45 -4.37
N THR A 92 8.68 -13.87 -3.80
CA THR A 92 8.73 -14.86 -2.72
C THR A 92 8.03 -14.35 -1.47
N PHE A 93 8.26 -13.08 -1.11
CA PHE A 93 7.57 -12.43 -0.01
C PHE A 93 6.05 -12.36 -0.22
N GLU A 94 5.61 -11.94 -1.41
CA GLU A 94 4.20 -11.90 -1.82
C GLU A 94 3.55 -13.29 -1.72
N ALA A 95 4.20 -14.33 -2.21
CA ALA A 95 3.68 -15.69 -2.16
C ALA A 95 3.64 -16.26 -0.73
N ALA A 96 4.59 -15.89 0.13
CA ALA A 96 4.71 -16.42 1.49
C ALA A 96 3.70 -15.79 2.48
N ASP A 97 3.41 -14.50 2.34
CA ASP A 97 2.44 -13.78 3.18
C ASP A 97 1.68 -12.72 2.36
N PRO A 98 0.68 -13.15 1.54
CA PRO A 98 -0.07 -12.25 0.67
C PRO A 98 -0.76 -11.12 1.42
N ASP A 99 -1.32 -11.40 2.61
CA ASP A 99 -2.03 -10.41 3.41
C ASP A 99 -1.11 -9.30 3.93
N LEU A 100 0.12 -9.66 4.33
CA LEU A 100 1.11 -8.66 4.74
C LEU A 100 1.65 -7.89 3.53
N PHE A 101 1.92 -8.59 2.43
CA PHE A 101 2.35 -7.95 1.19
C PHE A 101 1.34 -6.92 0.71
N ASP A 102 0.04 -7.27 0.63
CA ASP A 102 -1.03 -6.37 0.22
C ASP A 102 -1.10 -5.11 1.10
N LYS A 103 -0.94 -5.27 2.42
CA LYS A 103 -0.91 -4.13 3.34
C LYS A 103 0.29 -3.21 3.07
N VAL A 104 1.47 -3.79 2.87
CA VAL A 104 2.69 -3.04 2.58
C VAL A 104 2.57 -2.33 1.23
N TYR A 105 2.16 -3.06 0.18
CA TYR A 105 1.97 -2.53 -1.16
C TYR A 105 0.95 -1.40 -1.18
N ALA A 106 -0.24 -1.59 -0.58
CA ALA A 106 -1.26 -0.56 -0.50
C ALA A 106 -0.74 0.68 0.24
N ALA A 107 -0.02 0.51 1.34
CA ALA A 107 0.55 1.63 2.09
C ALA A 107 1.61 2.39 1.27
N VAL A 108 2.47 1.69 0.52
CA VAL A 108 3.47 2.30 -0.37
C VAL A 108 2.80 3.09 -1.49
N VAL A 109 1.81 2.50 -2.16
CA VAL A 109 1.06 3.13 -3.26
C VAL A 109 0.34 4.38 -2.77
N LEU A 110 -0.39 4.29 -1.65
CA LEU A 110 -1.09 5.44 -1.07
C LEU A 110 -0.10 6.53 -0.66
N ALA A 111 0.97 6.19 0.05
CA ALA A 111 1.98 7.15 0.46
C ALA A 111 2.63 7.87 -0.73
N TYR A 112 2.92 7.15 -1.82
CA TYR A 112 3.50 7.72 -3.04
C TYR A 112 2.61 8.80 -3.66
N TYR A 113 1.33 8.50 -3.89
CA TYR A 113 0.38 9.43 -4.50
C TYR A 113 -0.08 10.56 -3.58
N GLU A 114 0.18 10.48 -2.27
CA GLU A 114 -0.08 11.55 -1.32
C GLU A 114 1.08 12.57 -1.22
N THR A 115 2.24 12.27 -1.79
CA THR A 115 3.39 13.19 -1.72
C THR A 115 3.20 14.39 -2.64
N PRO A 116 3.65 15.59 -2.24
CA PRO A 116 3.52 16.79 -3.07
C PRO A 116 4.27 16.67 -4.40
N PHE A 117 5.39 15.94 -4.43
CA PHE A 117 6.20 15.73 -5.63
C PHE A 117 5.44 14.92 -6.69
N ILE A 118 4.72 13.87 -6.28
CA ILE A 118 3.91 13.07 -7.20
C ILE A 118 2.65 13.80 -7.64
N VAL A 119 2.03 14.57 -6.75
CA VAL A 119 0.93 15.47 -7.14
C VAL A 119 1.38 16.44 -8.24
N GLU A 120 2.57 17.04 -8.09
CA GLU A 120 3.15 17.94 -9.08
C GLU A 120 3.48 17.21 -10.39
N ALA A 121 4.06 16.01 -10.34
CA ALA A 121 4.30 15.18 -11.52
C ALA A 121 3.00 14.88 -12.28
N ILE A 122 1.91 14.57 -11.58
CA ILE A 122 0.58 14.40 -12.19
C ILE A 122 0.10 15.72 -12.84
N ALA A 123 0.25 16.85 -12.16
CA ALA A 123 -0.16 18.15 -12.68
C ALA A 123 0.61 18.52 -13.97
N MET A 124 1.89 18.16 -14.05
CA MET A 124 2.72 18.35 -15.25
C MET A 124 2.23 17.54 -16.47
N THR A 125 1.39 16.52 -16.28
CA THR A 125 0.72 15.80 -17.40
C THR A 125 -0.45 16.58 -18.01
N GLY A 126 -0.75 17.78 -17.51
CA GLY A 126 -1.89 18.61 -17.94
C GLY A 126 -3.20 18.27 -17.24
N ARG A 127 -3.18 17.36 -16.26
CA ARG A 127 -4.35 17.02 -15.45
C ARG A 127 -4.48 18.04 -14.31
N PRO A 128 -5.68 18.58 -14.04
CA PRO A 128 -5.86 19.56 -12.97
C PRO A 128 -5.91 18.87 -11.60
N TYR A 129 -4.94 18.04 -11.25
CA TYR A 129 -4.90 17.31 -9.98
C TYR A 129 -4.44 18.24 -8.85
N SER A 130 -5.14 18.19 -7.70
CA SER A 130 -4.86 19.06 -6.55
C SER A 130 -4.68 18.21 -5.31
N ILE A 131 -3.68 18.54 -4.48
CA ILE A 131 -3.42 17.90 -3.18
C ILE A 131 -4.52 18.18 -2.14
N ARG A 132 -5.27 19.28 -2.32
CA ARG A 132 -6.34 19.70 -1.40
C ARG A 132 -7.63 20.02 -2.17
N PRO A 133 -8.22 19.03 -2.85
CA PRO A 133 -9.41 19.27 -3.69
C PRO A 133 -10.63 19.65 -2.84
N HIS A 134 -10.66 19.26 -1.56
CA HIS A 134 -11.72 19.62 -0.62
C HIS A 134 -11.75 21.11 -0.25
N VAL A 135 -10.66 21.87 -0.49
CA VAL A 135 -10.60 23.31 -0.16
C VAL A 135 -11.12 24.14 -1.33
N SER A 136 -10.59 23.92 -2.53
CA SER A 136 -10.90 24.73 -3.71
C SER A 136 -11.92 24.11 -4.65
N GLY A 137 -12.18 22.80 -4.53
CA GLY A 137 -12.78 22.02 -5.60
C GLY A 137 -11.88 21.93 -6.83
N TYR A 138 -12.39 21.27 -7.86
CA TYR A 138 -11.86 21.39 -9.22
C TYR A 138 -12.65 22.44 -9.97
N GLN A 139 -11.96 23.22 -10.79
CA GLN A 139 -12.63 24.16 -11.68
C GLN A 139 -13.43 23.37 -12.72
N MET A 140 -14.75 23.45 -12.63
CA MET A 140 -15.66 22.83 -13.57
C MET A 140 -16.46 23.90 -14.29
N SER A 141 -16.78 23.65 -15.56
CA SER A 141 -17.75 24.48 -16.26
C SER A 141 -19.12 24.34 -15.58
N PRO A 142 -19.98 25.38 -15.63
CA PRO A 142 -21.37 25.23 -15.22
C PRO A 142 -22.03 24.05 -15.94
N PHE A 143 -22.91 23.37 -15.22
CA PHE A 143 -23.71 22.28 -15.77
C PHE A 143 -24.59 22.79 -16.91
N ASP A 144 -24.50 22.15 -18.06
CA ASP A 144 -25.29 22.44 -19.24
C ASP A 144 -26.23 21.28 -19.52
N TYR A 145 -27.54 21.48 -19.36
CA TYR A 145 -28.55 20.44 -19.59
C TYR A 145 -28.52 19.84 -21.01
N THR A 146 -28.08 20.59 -22.03
CA THR A 146 -28.02 20.06 -23.40
C THR A 146 -26.80 19.15 -23.62
N ARG A 147 -25.71 19.42 -22.91
CA ARG A 147 -24.44 18.70 -23.00
C ARG A 147 -24.33 17.56 -21.99
N ASP A 148 -24.66 17.85 -20.74
CA ASP A 148 -24.34 17.05 -19.55
C ASP A 148 -25.50 16.15 -19.10
N THR A 149 -26.70 16.31 -19.67
CA THR A 149 -27.77 15.33 -19.46
C THR A 149 -27.35 13.98 -20.04
N PRO A 150 -27.34 12.90 -19.24
CA PRO A 150 -26.93 11.58 -19.71
C PRO A 150 -27.78 11.12 -20.90
N LYS A 151 -27.13 10.88 -22.05
CA LYS A 151 -27.80 10.42 -23.29
C LYS A 151 -27.94 8.91 -23.36
N HIS A 152 -27.03 8.21 -22.70
CA HIS A 152 -27.06 6.77 -22.48
C HIS A 152 -27.93 6.54 -21.24
N GLY A 153 -29.01 5.77 -21.37
CA GLY A 153 -29.90 5.40 -20.28
C GLY A 153 -29.20 4.56 -19.22
N ARG A 154 -28.38 5.20 -18.38
CA ARG A 154 -27.80 4.59 -17.18
C ARG A 154 -28.92 4.44 -16.15
N GLY A 155 -29.67 3.36 -16.29
CA GLY A 155 -30.88 3.14 -15.52
C GLY A 155 -32.02 4.05 -15.95
N HIS A 156 -33.23 3.61 -15.63
CA HIS A 156 -34.43 4.43 -15.72
C HIS A 156 -34.87 4.75 -14.29
N TYR A 157 -35.48 5.91 -14.11
CA TYR A 157 -36.14 6.22 -12.85
C TYR A 157 -37.29 5.22 -12.66
N LEU A 158 -37.26 4.50 -11.54
CA LEU A 158 -38.38 3.71 -11.06
C LEU A 158 -39.13 4.56 -10.04
N THR A 159 -40.45 4.65 -10.16
CA THR A 159 -41.26 5.24 -9.08
C THR A 159 -41.15 4.36 -7.83
N THR A 160 -41.51 4.92 -6.67
CA THR A 160 -41.45 4.19 -5.39
C THR A 160 -42.23 2.88 -5.42
N GLU A 161 -43.32 2.82 -6.19
CA GLU A 161 -44.16 1.63 -6.35
C GLU A 161 -43.52 0.56 -7.26
N GLU A 162 -42.60 0.95 -8.13
CA GLU A 162 -41.92 0.06 -9.07
C GLU A 162 -40.63 -0.55 -8.47
N MET A 163 -40.15 -0.01 -7.34
CA MET A 163 -39.03 -0.57 -6.57
C MET A 163 -39.37 -1.96 -6.04
N ARG A 164 -38.71 -2.98 -6.58
CA ARG A 164 -38.76 -4.35 -6.05
C ARG A 164 -37.54 -4.59 -5.18
N PRO A 165 -37.70 -5.25 -4.00
CA PRO A 165 -36.55 -5.71 -3.24
C PRO A 165 -35.63 -6.55 -4.12
N VAL A 166 -34.33 -6.25 -4.10
CA VAL A 166 -33.33 -7.08 -4.76
C VAL A 166 -33.33 -8.44 -4.07
N ASP A 167 -33.41 -9.53 -4.84
CA ASP A 167 -33.25 -10.87 -4.30
C ASP A 167 -31.80 -11.06 -3.85
N THR A 168 -31.61 -11.16 -2.54
CA THR A 168 -30.30 -11.32 -1.90
C THR A 168 -30.03 -12.76 -1.49
N SER A 169 -30.89 -13.72 -1.82
CA SER A 169 -30.75 -15.14 -1.41
C SER A 169 -29.47 -15.80 -1.94
N GLY A 170 -28.97 -15.36 -3.10
CA GLY A 170 -27.69 -15.80 -3.67
C GLY A 170 -26.45 -15.05 -3.15
N LEU A 171 -26.64 -14.01 -2.32
CA LEU A 171 -25.55 -13.28 -1.70
C LEU A 171 -25.27 -13.87 -0.32
N HIS A 172 -24.03 -14.27 -0.09
CA HIS A 172 -23.54 -14.73 1.22
C HIS A 172 -23.36 -13.54 2.21
N LEU A 173 -24.43 -12.77 2.43
CA LEU A 173 -24.42 -11.55 3.24
C LEU A 173 -24.09 -11.80 4.72
N GLU A 174 -24.25 -13.03 5.19
CA GLU A 174 -23.87 -13.45 6.55
C GLU A 174 -22.36 -13.76 6.67
N THR A 175 -21.67 -14.02 5.56
CA THR A 175 -20.27 -14.46 5.58
C THR A 175 -19.30 -13.29 5.70
N ASN A 176 -19.73 -12.06 5.37
CA ASN A 176 -18.96 -10.82 5.50
C ASN A 176 -19.75 -9.72 6.25
N LYS A 177 -20.37 -10.05 7.38
CA LYS A 177 -20.88 -9.01 8.28
C LYS A 177 -19.72 -8.39 9.05
N THR A 178 -19.35 -7.16 8.70
CA THR A 178 -18.50 -6.32 9.55
C THR A 178 -19.28 -5.94 10.81
N HIS A 179 -19.24 -6.79 11.84
CA HIS A 179 -19.97 -6.59 13.10
C HIS A 179 -19.42 -5.46 13.99
N ARG A 180 -18.27 -4.86 13.62
CA ARG A 180 -17.58 -3.87 14.47
C ARG A 180 -17.15 -2.65 13.66
N TRP A 181 -18.11 -1.88 13.18
CA TRP A 181 -17.85 -0.48 12.83
C TRP A 181 -18.36 0.41 13.97
N GLY A 182 -17.44 0.97 14.76
CA GLY A 182 -17.72 2.11 15.65
C GLY A 182 -18.20 1.86 17.09
N VAL A 183 -18.05 0.67 17.69
CA VAL A 183 -18.60 0.39 19.04
C VAL A 183 -17.57 0.38 20.20
N HIS A 184 -16.30 0.69 19.96
CA HIS A 184 -15.37 0.99 21.05
C HIS A 184 -14.69 2.35 20.81
N ARG A 185 -15.28 3.39 21.43
CA ARG A 185 -14.57 4.60 21.84
C ARG A 185 -14.22 4.46 23.31
#